data_AF-A0A1E7ZE80-F1
#
_entry.id   AF-A0A1E7ZE80-F1
#
_cell.length_a   1.000
_cell.length_b   1.000
_cell.length_c   1.000
_cell.angle_alpha   90.00
_cell.angle_beta   90.00
_cell.angle_gamma   90.00
#
_symmetry.space_group_name_H-M   'P 1'
#
loop_
_entity.id
_entity.type
_entity.pdbx_description
1 polymer ?
#
loop_
_entity_poly.entity_id
_entity_poly.type
_entity_poly.pdbx_seq_one_letter_code
_entity_poly.pdbx_strand_id
1 'polypeptide(L)' 'MIIVTNTSALPVTSAAMQFEPGENRFRDAQLSTGKLAQISHHPLLKWVKVEDRPVDDRPAEKTKEAKS' A
#
# COMPACT_ATOMS: atom_id res chain seq x y z
N MET A 1 -10.72 -0.86 -0.75
CA MET A 1 -9.63 -0.32 -1.61
C MET A 1 -8.34 -1.04 -1.27
N ILE A 2 -7.49 -1.35 -2.25
CA ILE A 2 -6.17 -1.95 -2.03
C ILE A 2 -5.12 -0.91 -2.42
N ILE A 3 -4.16 -0.67 -1.53
CA ILE A 3 -3.02 0.21 -1.80
C ILE A 3 -1.77 -0.66 -1.82
N VAL A 4 -1.00 -0.59 -2.91
CA VAL A 4 0.29 -1.25 -3.06
C VAL A 4 1.37 -0.17 -3.09
N THR A 5 2.25 -0.18 -2.11
CA THR A 5 3.40 0.72 -2.00
C THR A 5 4.62 0.04 -2.59
N ASN A 6 5.23 0.67 -3.60
CA ASN A 6 6.56 0.34 -4.09
C ASN A 6 7.59 1.23 -3.39
N THR A 7 8.47 0.63 -2.59
CA THR A 7 9.54 1.36 -1.88
C THR A 7 10.80 1.56 -2.72
N SER A 8 10.82 1.05 -3.95
CA SER A 8 11.90 1.25 -4.91
C SER A 8 11.80 2.62 -5.57
N ALA A 9 12.94 3.19 -5.97
CA ALA A 9 13.00 4.38 -6.81
C ALA A 9 12.69 4.08 -8.29
N LEU A 10 12.58 2.80 -8.65
CA LEU A 10 12.29 2.33 -10.01
C LEU A 10 10.97 1.54 -10.05
N PRO A 11 10.29 1.49 -11.21
CA PRO A 11 9.13 0.64 -11.39
C PRO A 11 9.47 -0.82 -11.13
N VAL A 12 8.58 -1.53 -10.44
CA VAL A 12 8.73 -2.95 -10.11
C VAL A 12 7.62 -3.73 -10.80
N THR A 13 7.97 -4.81 -11.49
CA THR A 13 6.99 -5.70 -12.12
C THR A 13 6.75 -6.93 -11.24
N SER A 14 5.51 -7.13 -10.79
CA SER A 14 5.09 -8.32 -10.04
C SER A 14 3.65 -8.67 -10.40
N ALA A 15 3.27 -9.94 -10.29
CA ALA A 15 1.91 -10.41 -10.61
C ALA A 15 1.39 -10.02 -12.01
N ALA A 16 2.30 -9.97 -12.99
CA ALA A 16 2.06 -9.46 -14.35
C ALA A 16 1.55 -8.01 -14.41
N MET A 17 1.89 -7.20 -13.40
CA MET A 17 1.55 -5.79 -13.29
C MET A 17 2.80 -4.97 -12.97
N GLN A 18 2.84 -3.74 -13.48
CA GLN A 18 3.90 -2.78 -13.16
C GLN A 18 3.44 -1.86 -12.04
N PHE A 19 4.29 -1.68 -11.03
CA PHE A 19 4.06 -0.81 -9.88
C PHE A 19 5.03 0.37 -9.95
N GLU A 20 4.49 1.57 -10.12
CA GLU A 20 5.29 2.79 -10.10
C GLU A 20 5.85 3.07 -8.71
N PRO A 21 6.99 3.77 -8.58
CA PRO A 21 7.49 4.22 -7.29
C PRO A 21 6.42 4.96 -6.47
N GLY A 22 6.28 4.59 -5.18
CA GLY A 22 5.27 5.17 -4.29
C GLY A 22 3.96 4.36 -4.23
N GLU A 23 2.83 5.04 -4.03
CA GLU A 23 1.52 4.41 -3.81
C GLU A 23 0.77 4.14 -5.11
N ASN A 24 0.37 2.89 -5.31
CA ASN A 24 -0.48 2.45 -6.41
C ASN A 24 -1.83 1.99 -5.83
N ARG A 25 -2.93 2.57 -6.31
CA ARG A 25 -4.28 2.34 -5.75
C ARG A 25 -5.10 1.47 -6.70
N PHE A 26 -5.68 0.39 -6.15
CA PHE A 26 -6.46 -0.60 -6.88
C PHE A 26 -7.79 -0.86 -6.19
N ARG A 27 -8.84 -1.10 -6.98
CA ARG A 27 -10.13 -1.57 -6.42
C ARG A 27 -9.97 -3.02 -5.94
N ASP A 28 -10.73 -3.43 -4.93
CA ASP A 28 -10.66 -4.81 -4.40
C ASP A 28 -10.91 -5.87 -5.49
N ALA A 29 -11.75 -5.58 -6.48
CA ALA A 29 -12.03 -6.47 -7.60
C ALA A 29 -10.88 -6.59 -8.63
N GLN A 30 -9.87 -5.71 -8.59
CA GLN A 30 -8.78 -5.70 -9.59
C GLN A 30 -7.61 -6.63 -9.21
N LEU A 31 -7.43 -6.91 -7.92
CA LEU A 31 -6.36 -7.78 -7.43
C LEU A 31 -6.97 -9.03 -6.79
N SER A 32 -6.80 -10.17 -7.46
CA SER A 32 -7.18 -11.46 -6.89
C SER A 32 -6.23 -11.87 -5.76
N THR A 33 -6.68 -12.78 -4.89
CA THR A 33 -5.87 -13.32 -3.79
C THR A 33 -4.52 -13.86 -4.25
N GLY A 34 -4.45 -14.50 -5.43
CA GLY A 34 -3.20 -14.98 -6.01
C GLY A 34 -2.23 -13.86 -6.38
N LYS A 35 -2.72 -12.75 -6.94
CA LYS A 35 -1.89 -11.57 -7.23
C LYS A 35 -1.39 -10.92 -5.95
N LEU A 36 -2.24 -10.81 -4.93
CA LEU A 36 -1.84 -10.27 -3.62
C LEU A 36 -0.76 -11.13 -2.95
N ALA A 37 -0.85 -12.45 -3.07
CA ALA A 37 0.19 -13.34 -2.58
C ALA A 37 1.53 -13.13 -3.30
N GLN A 38 1.52 -12.93 -4.63
CA GLN A 38 2.73 -12.62 -5.41
C GLN A 38 3.33 -11.25 -5.04
N ILE A 39 2.49 -10.24 -4.83
CA ILE A 39 2.93 -8.92 -4.36
C ILE A 39 3.54 -9.02 -2.96
N SER A 40 2.94 -9.80 -2.06
CA SER A 40 3.42 -9.98 -0.68
C SER A 40 4.76 -10.71 -0.58
N HIS A 41 5.11 -11.55 -1.56
CA HIS A 41 6.42 -12.21 -1.61
C HIS A 41 7.52 -11.30 -2.15
N HIS A 42 7.19 -10.15 -2.73
CA HIS A 42 8.18 -9.25 -3.29
C HIS A 42 8.76 -8.33 -2.20
N PRO A 43 10.10 -8.26 -2.02
CA PRO A 43 10.71 -7.54 -0.90
C PRO A 43 10.49 -6.02 -0.93
N LEU A 44 10.27 -5.46 -2.12
CA LEU A 44 10.09 -4.01 -2.34
C LEU A 44 8.63 -3.57 -2.48
N LEU A 45 7.68 -4.52 -2.41
CA LEU A 45 6.25 -4.20 -2.51
C LEU A 45 5.56 -4.53 -1.19
N LYS A 46 4.71 -3.61 -0.74
CA LYS A 46 3.84 -3.83 0.41
C LYS A 46 2.42 -3.48 0.02
N TRP A 47 1.46 -4.33 0.35
CA TRP A 47 0.06 -4.03 0.09
C TRP A 47 -0.75 -3.99 1.39
N VAL A 48 -1.76 -3.12 1.41
CA VAL A 48 -2.72 -3.02 2.50
C VAL A 48 -4.13 -2.92 1.93
N LYS A 49 -5.07 -3.62 2.56
CA LYS A 49 -6.50 -3.44 2.29
C LYS A 49 -7.03 -2.36 3.21
N VAL A 50 -7.51 -1.28 2.63
CA VAL A 50 -8.19 -0.19 3.32
C VAL A 50 -9.68 -0.39 3.08
N GLU A 51 -10.42 -0.70 4.15
CA GLU A 51 -11.87 -0.57 4.14
C GLU A 51 -12.20 0.92 4.11
N ASP A 52 -13.11 1.32 3.22
CA ASP A 52 -13.71 2.65 3.18
C ASP A 52 -14.58 2.81 4.42
N ARG A 53 -13.96 2.84 5.60
CA ARG A 53 -14.62 3.30 6.81
C ARG A 53 -14.71 4.81 6.66
N PRO A 54 -15.90 5.42 6.85
CA PRO A 54 -15.98 6.87 6.98
C PRO A 54 -15.00 7.24 8.09
N VAL A 55 -13.99 8.04 7.73
CA VAL A 55 -13.04 8.57 8.69
C VAL A 55 -13.84 9.38 9.70
N ASP A 56 -13.95 8.84 10.91
CA ASP A 56 -14.25 9.65 12.09
C ASP A 56 -13.14 10.70 12.15
N ASP A 57 -13.54 11.95 11.95
CA ASP A 57 -12.71 13.16 11.88
C ASP A 57 -11.99 13.35 13.24
N ARG A 58 -10.92 12.58 13.46
CA ARG A 58 -10.01 12.79 14.59
C ARG A 58 -8.69 13.30 14.04
N PRO A 59 -8.31 14.55 14.38
CA PRO A 59 -7.12 15.16 13.83
C PRO A 59 -5.91 14.32 14.21
N ALA A 60 -5.05 14.05 13.23
CA ALA A 60 -3.76 13.42 13.42
C ALA A 60 -2.93 14.29 14.36
N GLU A 61 -2.89 13.93 15.65
CA GLU A 61 -1.99 14.55 16.61
C GLU A 61 -0.55 14.12 16.29
N LYS A 62 0.15 14.99 15.56
CA LYS A 62 1.60 15.04 15.54
C LYS A 62 2.09 15.54 16.91
N THR A 63 2.66 14.68 17.75
CA THR A 63 3.63 15.11 18.78
C THR A 63 4.61 13.96 19.03
N LYS A 64 5.75 13.92 18.33
CA LYS A 64 7.06 14.47 18.74
C LYS A 64 7.56 13.97 20.11
N GLU A 65 8.73 13.36 20.04
CA GLU A 65 9.64 13.03 21.13
C GLU A 65 9.67 14.10 22.24
N ALA A 66 9.58 13.65 23.49
CA ALA A 66 9.97 14.45 24.64
C ALA A 66 11.10 13.71 25.39
N LYS A 67 12.33 14.18 25.17
CA LYS A 67 13.49 13.97 26.03
C LYS A 67 13.90 15.34 26.54
N SER A 68 13.60 15.65 27.81
CA SER A 68 14.28 16.63 28.66
C SER A 68 13.79 16.45 30.09
#